data_AF-A0A1H1L382-F1
#
_entry.id   AF-A0A1H1L382-F1
#
_cell.length_a   1.000
_cell.length_b   1.000
_cell.length_c   1.000
_cell.angle_alpha   90.00
_cell.angle_beta   90.00
_cell.angle_gamma   90.00
#
_symmetry.space_group_name_H-M   'P 1'
#
loop_
_entity.id
_entity.type
_entity.pdbx_description
1 polymer ?
#
loop_
_entity_poly.entity_id
_entity_poly.type
_entity_poly.pdbx_seq_one_letter_code
_entity_poly.pdbx_strand_id
1 'polypeptide(L)'
;MAYSDYGAFVYLNGKRREDKEDVGVYDTDEASLPTGLRIYANILKRNGDGPWFTFSHHGVMGDGRVRVGCFKQAWPELYDWEVGNDKPTLYTFDDLSRKFGWDDYQEYNGVRYASDEYDKEFDFLGWHFNFWGDDYGSTPKYGATMSRDGESWECGYDYAFGAGFYDIH
;
A
#
# COMPACT_ATOMS: atom_id res chain seq x y z
N MET A 1 -14.84 0.05 3.47
CA MET A 1 -14.83 -1.42 3.62
C MET A 1 -14.66 -2.02 2.23
N ALA A 2 -13.55 -2.71 1.98
CA ALA A 2 -13.21 -3.31 0.70
C ALA A 2 -13.86 -4.70 0.57
N TYR A 3 -15.09 -4.80 0.07
CA TYR A 3 -15.75 -6.10 -0.18
C TYR A 3 -16.56 -6.11 -1.48
N SER A 4 -16.02 -5.46 -2.51
CA SER A 4 -16.33 -5.82 -3.89
C SER A 4 -15.00 -5.88 -4.60
N ASP A 5 -14.73 -6.98 -5.30
CA ASP A 5 -13.90 -7.12 -6.50
C ASP A 5 -12.53 -6.43 -6.63
N TYR A 6 -11.89 -5.85 -5.61
CA TYR A 6 -10.66 -5.06 -5.85
C TYR A 6 -9.57 -5.41 -4.86
N GLY A 7 -8.43 -5.92 -5.34
CA GLY A 7 -7.24 -6.26 -4.55
C GLY A 7 -5.95 -5.70 -5.16
N ALA A 8 -4.81 -6.04 -4.56
CA ALA A 8 -3.49 -5.72 -5.09
C ALA A 8 -2.68 -6.99 -5.33
N PHE A 9 -1.75 -6.92 -6.29
CA PHE A 9 -0.72 -7.94 -6.46
C PHE A 9 0.62 -7.39 -6.03
N VAL A 10 1.28 -8.10 -5.11
CA VAL A 10 2.59 -7.69 -4.58
C VAL A 10 3.67 -8.63 -5.07
N TYR A 11 4.78 -8.07 -5.55
CA TYR A 11 5.94 -8.81 -6.02
C TYR A 11 7.20 -8.35 -5.28
N LEU A 12 8.08 -9.30 -4.98
CA LEU A 12 9.44 -9.08 -4.52
C LEU A 12 10.40 -9.73 -5.51
N ASN A 13 11.25 -8.94 -6.16
CA ASN A 13 12.20 -9.37 -7.18
C ASN A 13 11.53 -10.21 -8.27
N GLY A 14 10.34 -9.78 -8.72
CA GLY A 14 9.52 -10.47 -9.72
C GLY A 14 8.80 -11.73 -9.24
N LYS A 15 8.88 -12.09 -7.95
CA LYS A 15 8.13 -13.22 -7.36
C LYS A 15 6.94 -12.72 -6.56
N ARG A 16 5.75 -13.24 -6.86
CA ARG A 16 4.52 -12.87 -6.16
C ARG A 16 4.57 -13.21 -4.66
N ARG A 17 4.03 -12.31 -3.83
CA ARG A 17 3.98 -12.38 -2.38
C ARG A 17 2.52 -12.34 -1.91
N GLU A 18 1.82 -13.46 -2.01
CA GLU A 18 0.43 -13.59 -1.55
C GLU A 18 0.27 -13.38 -0.03
N ASP A 19 1.36 -13.55 0.72
CA ASP A 19 1.45 -13.19 2.14
C ASP A 19 1.40 -11.68 2.40
N LYS A 20 1.56 -10.87 1.35
CA LYS A 20 1.57 -9.41 1.37
C LYS A 20 0.33 -8.76 0.75
N GLU A 21 -0.63 -9.58 0.33
CA GLU A 21 -1.91 -9.15 -0.25
C GLU A 21 -3.00 -9.21 0.83
N ASP A 22 -3.88 -8.21 0.87
CA ASP A 22 -4.97 -8.05 1.84
C ASP A 22 -4.55 -8.27 3.32
N VAL A 23 -3.44 -7.63 3.70
CA VAL A 23 -2.76 -7.83 4.99
C VAL A 23 -2.54 -6.51 5.71
N GLY A 24 -2.48 -6.52 7.03
CA GLY A 24 -2.15 -5.31 7.78
C GLY A 24 -0.69 -4.94 7.62
N VAL A 25 -0.38 -3.64 7.56
CA VAL A 25 1.01 -3.15 7.47
C VAL A 25 1.85 -3.69 8.61
N TYR A 26 1.29 -3.79 9.82
CA TYR A 26 1.95 -4.33 11.01
C TYR A 26 1.99 -5.87 11.07
N ASP A 27 1.11 -6.58 10.37
CA ASP A 27 0.73 -7.95 10.72
C ASP A 27 0.99 -8.93 9.58
N THR A 28 2.20 -9.49 9.54
CA THR A 28 2.47 -10.67 8.71
C THR A 28 2.14 -11.98 9.43
N ASP A 29 1.68 -11.98 10.69
CA ASP A 29 1.44 -13.23 11.44
C ASP A 29 0.22 -13.97 10.88
N GLU A 30 -0.76 -13.21 10.41
CA GLU A 30 -1.96 -13.70 9.73
C GLU A 30 -1.70 -14.03 8.24
N ALA A 31 -0.47 -13.86 7.76
CA ALA A 31 -0.04 -14.33 6.44
C ALA A 31 -0.24 -15.83 6.24
N SER A 32 -0.23 -16.59 7.34
CA SER A 32 -0.48 -18.05 7.30
C SER A 32 -1.93 -18.41 6.96
N LEU A 33 -2.87 -17.47 7.08
CA LEU A 33 -4.27 -17.67 6.73
C LEU A 33 -4.49 -17.43 5.23
N PRO A 34 -5.41 -18.18 4.58
CA PRO A 34 -5.87 -17.86 3.24
C PRO A 34 -6.40 -16.42 3.19
N THR A 35 -6.12 -15.69 2.10
CA THR A 35 -6.39 -14.26 1.95
C THR A 35 -7.83 -13.88 2.32
N GLY A 36 -8.83 -14.66 1.90
CA GLY A 36 -10.23 -14.44 2.27
C GLY A 36 -10.49 -14.53 3.78
N LEU A 37 -9.85 -15.49 4.48
CA LEU A 37 -9.98 -15.66 5.93
C LEU A 37 -9.19 -14.61 6.72
N ARG A 38 -8.04 -14.16 6.18
CA ARG A 38 -7.17 -13.14 6.78
C ARG A 38 -7.89 -11.81 6.99
N ILE A 39 -8.70 -11.41 6.03
CA ILE A 39 -9.48 -10.17 6.11
C ILE A 39 -10.51 -10.24 7.25
N TYR A 40 -11.25 -11.35 7.36
CA TYR A 40 -12.19 -11.54 8.46
C TYR A 40 -11.47 -11.62 9.82
N ALA A 41 -10.31 -12.28 9.89
CA ALA A 41 -9.50 -12.35 11.10
C ALA A 41 -9.06 -10.95 11.57
N ASN A 42 -8.58 -10.11 10.66
CA ASN A 42 -8.22 -8.71 10.96
C ASN A 42 -9.40 -7.90 11.48
N ILE A 43 -10.59 -8.01 10.87
CA ILE A 43 -11.79 -7.32 11.37
C ILE A 43 -12.14 -7.80 12.78
N LEU A 44 -12.21 -9.11 12.99
CA LEU A 44 -12.59 -9.69 14.28
C LEU A 44 -11.62 -9.30 15.39
N LYS A 45 -10.32 -9.27 15.09
CA LYS A 45 -9.27 -8.85 16.02
C LYS A 45 -9.39 -7.38 16.43
N ARG A 46 -9.81 -6.52 15.50
CA ARG A 46 -9.89 -5.07 15.71
C ARG A 46 -11.25 -4.59 16.19
N ASN A 47 -12.31 -5.37 15.97
CA ASN A 47 -13.69 -4.95 16.22
C ASN A 47 -14.02 -3.56 15.65
N GLY A 48 -13.37 -3.20 14.53
CA GLY A 48 -13.52 -1.89 13.87
C GLY A 48 -12.74 -0.72 14.48
N ASP A 49 -11.91 -0.94 15.51
CA ASP A 49 -11.16 0.12 16.20
C ASP A 49 -9.64 -0.14 16.19
N GLY A 50 -8.87 0.94 16.31
CA GLY A 50 -7.41 0.92 16.30
C GLY A 50 -6.78 1.92 15.33
N PRO A 51 -5.44 2.01 15.33
CA PRO A 51 -4.74 2.89 14.41
C PRO A 51 -4.73 2.32 12.99
N TRP A 52 -4.79 3.19 11.98
CA TRP A 52 -4.99 2.82 10.58
C TRP A 52 -4.00 1.78 10.04
N PHE A 53 -2.72 1.86 10.42
CA PHE A 53 -1.68 0.90 10.03
C PHE A 53 -1.92 -0.55 10.48
N THR A 54 -2.93 -0.78 11.32
CA THR A 54 -3.29 -2.10 11.86
C THR A 54 -4.52 -2.73 11.21
N PHE A 55 -5.15 -2.03 10.27
CA PHE A 55 -6.19 -2.59 9.41
C PHE A 55 -5.54 -3.28 8.22
N SER A 56 -6.30 -4.15 7.54
CA SER A 56 -5.86 -4.75 6.29
C SER A 56 -5.77 -3.71 5.17
N HIS A 57 -4.64 -3.72 4.46
CA HIS A 57 -4.37 -2.96 3.25
C HIS A 57 -4.39 -3.92 2.06
N HIS A 58 -4.69 -3.42 0.86
CA HIS A 58 -4.81 -4.29 -0.32
C HIS A 58 -3.48 -4.95 -0.69
N GLY A 59 -2.38 -4.22 -0.52
CA GLY A 59 -1.03 -4.74 -0.67
C GLY A 59 -0.08 -4.03 0.28
N VAL A 60 0.94 -4.74 0.74
CA VAL A 60 2.01 -4.16 1.57
C VAL A 60 3.37 -4.50 0.97
N MET A 61 4.07 -3.49 0.46
CA MET A 61 5.47 -3.64 0.06
C MET A 61 6.41 -3.42 1.23
N GLY A 62 7.59 -4.02 1.14
CA GLY A 62 8.66 -3.87 2.11
C GLY A 62 8.54 -4.82 3.29
N ASP A 63 9.70 -5.10 3.86
CA ASP A 63 9.89 -5.88 5.08
C ASP A 63 10.75 -5.07 6.07
N GLY A 64 10.44 -5.18 7.37
CA GLY A 64 11.19 -4.49 8.42
C GLY A 64 10.76 -3.04 8.64
N ARG A 65 11.71 -2.10 8.52
CA ARG A 65 11.59 -0.67 8.91
C ARG A 65 10.63 0.10 8.01
N VAL A 66 10.83 0.04 6.70
CA VAL A 66 10.08 0.84 5.73
C VAL A 66 9.06 -0.06 5.04
N ARG A 67 7.79 0.32 5.08
CA ARG A 67 6.69 -0.42 4.45
C ARG A 67 5.80 0.55 3.67
N VAL A 68 5.20 0.08 2.58
CA VAL A 68 4.25 0.87 1.78
C VAL A 68 2.92 0.14 1.74
N GLY A 69 1.87 0.79 2.23
CA GLY A 69 0.49 0.31 2.09
C GLY A 69 -0.10 0.79 0.77
N CYS A 70 -0.52 -0.16 -0.07
CA CYS A 70 -1.24 0.09 -1.31
C CYS A 70 -2.76 0.04 -1.07
N PHE A 71 -3.49 0.92 -1.75
CA PHE A 71 -4.95 1.07 -1.60
C PHE A 71 -5.69 0.74 -2.89
N LYS A 72 -7.01 0.86 -2.90
CA LYS A 72 -7.81 0.56 -4.09
C LYS A 72 -7.57 1.58 -5.21
N GLN A 73 -7.73 2.86 -4.89
CA GLN A 73 -7.70 4.01 -5.80
C GLN A 73 -7.21 5.22 -5.02
N ALA A 74 -5.92 5.22 -4.68
CA ALA A 74 -5.31 6.32 -3.95
C ALA A 74 -3.79 6.26 -4.04
N TRP A 75 -3.17 7.37 -3.65
CA TRP A 75 -1.77 7.46 -3.31
C TRP A 75 -1.35 6.42 -2.24
N PRO A 76 -0.22 5.71 -2.38
CA PRO A 76 0.30 4.79 -1.37
C PRO A 76 0.72 5.48 -0.07
N GLU A 77 0.54 4.82 1.06
CA GLU A 77 0.98 5.33 2.36
C GLU A 77 2.33 4.72 2.75
N LEU A 78 3.30 5.58 3.09
CA LEU A 78 4.63 5.15 3.50
C LEU A 78 4.75 5.13 5.03
N TYR A 79 5.23 4.03 5.58
CA TYR A 79 5.39 3.80 7.01
C TYR A 79 6.85 3.57 7.38
N ASP A 80 7.31 4.24 8.43
CA ASP A 80 8.66 4.08 9.00
C ASP A 80 8.60 3.62 10.47
N TRP A 81 9.06 2.39 10.74
CA TRP A 81 9.31 1.87 12.09
C TRP A 81 10.77 2.09 12.48
N GLU A 82 11.05 3.28 13.01
CA GLU A 82 12.34 3.53 13.66
C GLU A 82 12.61 2.52 14.79
N VAL A 83 13.88 2.18 14.98
CA VAL A 83 14.30 1.18 15.96
C VAL A 83 13.84 1.58 17.36
N GLY A 84 13.08 0.69 18.01
CA GLY A 84 12.57 0.87 19.36
C GLY A 84 11.17 1.50 19.43
N ASN A 85 10.55 1.84 18.31
CA ASN A 85 9.18 2.35 18.29
C ASN A 85 8.15 1.23 18.15
N ASP A 86 7.12 1.28 18.98
CA ASP A 86 5.97 0.36 18.89
C ASP A 86 5.03 0.70 17.71
N LYS A 87 5.11 1.94 17.21
CA LYS A 87 4.22 2.48 16.16
C LYS A 87 5.04 3.13 15.05
N PRO A 88 4.56 3.11 13.80
CA PRO A 88 5.24 3.76 12.70
C PRO A 88 5.00 5.26 12.71
N THR A 89 5.90 5.98 12.07
CA THR A 89 5.58 7.28 11.48
C THR A 89 4.95 7.05 10.11
N LEU A 90 3.77 7.65 9.89
CA LEU A 90 3.11 7.66 8.59
C LEU A 90 3.52 8.90 7.80
N TYR A 91 3.85 8.72 6.53
CA TYR A 91 4.05 9.79 5.55
C TYR A 91 2.98 9.69 4.47
N THR A 92 2.08 10.67 4.47
CA THR A 92 0.99 10.82 3.50
C THR A 92 1.47 11.57 2.24
N PHE A 93 0.61 11.67 1.22
CA PHE A 93 0.88 12.55 0.08
C PHE A 93 1.15 14.00 0.52
N ASP A 94 0.41 14.53 1.51
CA ASP A 94 0.61 15.89 1.97
C ASP A 94 2.02 16.08 2.55
N ASP A 95 2.46 15.15 3.41
CA ASP A 95 3.80 15.18 4.00
C ASP A 95 4.90 15.13 2.92
N LEU A 96 4.76 14.21 1.96
CA LEU A 96 5.75 13.99 0.90
C LEU A 96 5.74 15.14 -0.12
N SER A 97 4.57 15.62 -0.55
CA SER A 97 4.45 16.75 -1.49
C SER A 97 5.07 18.02 -0.92
N ARG A 98 4.89 18.30 0.38
CA ARG A 98 5.56 19.43 1.05
C ARG A 98 7.05 19.22 1.15
N LYS A 99 7.48 18.00 1.49
CA LYS A 99 8.89 17.66 1.64
C LYS A 99 9.67 17.80 0.33
N PHE A 100 9.08 17.32 -0.77
CA PHE A 100 9.72 17.28 -2.09
C PHE A 100 9.36 18.47 -2.99
N GLY A 101 8.45 19.34 -2.55
CA GLY A 101 8.05 20.53 -3.30
C GLY A 101 7.24 20.20 -4.56
N TRP A 102 6.33 19.23 -4.47
CA TRP A 102 5.39 18.94 -5.55
C TRP A 102 4.26 19.97 -5.55
N ASP A 103 4.00 20.56 -6.72
CA ASP A 103 3.03 21.63 -6.92
C ASP A 103 1.74 21.14 -7.61
N ASP A 104 1.74 19.92 -8.10
CA ASP A 104 0.60 19.22 -8.70
C ASP A 104 -0.19 18.49 -7.61
N TYR A 105 -1.10 19.23 -6.98
CA TYR A 105 -1.97 18.71 -5.94
C TYR A 105 -3.35 19.37 -5.98
N GLN A 106 -4.32 18.70 -5.37
CA GLN A 106 -5.58 19.33 -4.95
C GLN A 106 -5.49 19.65 -3.45
N GLU A 107 -5.90 20.86 -3.05
CA GLU A 107 -5.86 21.26 -1.63
C GLU A 107 -7.25 21.61 -1.12
N TYR A 108 -7.67 20.89 -0.08
CA TYR A 108 -8.94 21.12 0.60
C TYR A 108 -8.67 21.27 2.09
N ASN A 109 -9.15 22.38 2.68
CA ASN A 109 -8.99 22.68 4.10
C ASN A 109 -7.52 22.61 4.60
N GLY A 110 -6.56 22.99 3.74
CA GLY A 110 -5.14 23.00 4.09
C GLY A 110 -4.44 21.64 3.97
N VAL A 111 -5.13 20.58 3.54
CA VAL A 111 -4.57 19.25 3.30
C VAL A 111 -4.43 19.04 1.80
N ARG A 112 -3.25 18.57 1.37
CA ARG A 112 -2.96 18.25 -0.03
C ARG A 112 -3.29 16.80 -0.34
N TYR A 113 -3.85 16.59 -1.52
CA TYR A 113 -4.23 15.29 -2.06
C TYR A 113 -3.62 15.14 -3.45
N ALA A 114 -3.17 13.93 -3.77
CA ALA A 114 -2.82 13.59 -5.13
C ALA A 114 -4.06 13.73 -6.02
N SER A 115 -3.87 14.19 -7.26
CA SER A 115 -4.84 13.91 -8.31
C SER A 115 -4.92 12.39 -8.54
N ASP A 116 -5.97 11.93 -9.22
CA ASP A 116 -6.08 10.51 -9.57
C ASP A 116 -5.03 10.10 -10.62
N GLU A 117 -4.59 11.05 -11.46
CA GLU A 117 -3.42 10.93 -12.35
C GLU A 117 -2.18 11.53 -11.68
N TYR A 118 -1.13 10.72 -11.50
CA TYR A 118 0.16 11.13 -10.94
C TYR A 118 1.27 10.15 -11.35
N ASP A 119 2.51 10.64 -11.39
CA ASP A 119 3.71 9.82 -11.53
C ASP A 119 4.85 10.53 -10.77
N LYS A 120 5.32 9.90 -9.69
CA LYS A 120 6.28 10.49 -8.74
C LYS A 120 7.40 9.53 -8.42
N GLU A 121 8.59 9.89 -8.89
CA GLU A 121 9.85 9.27 -8.50
C GLU A 121 10.55 10.08 -7.41
N PHE A 122 10.98 9.42 -6.34
CA PHE A 122 11.67 10.09 -5.23
C PHE A 122 12.51 9.12 -4.39
N ASP A 123 13.61 9.65 -3.84
CA ASP A 123 14.45 8.92 -2.87
C ASP A 123 14.06 9.32 -1.44
N PHE A 124 13.76 8.33 -0.60
CA PHE A 124 13.44 8.57 0.80
C PHE A 124 13.77 7.36 1.69
N LEU A 125 14.21 7.60 2.92
CA LEU A 125 14.55 6.54 3.90
C LEU A 125 15.51 5.45 3.36
N GLY A 126 16.38 5.83 2.40
CA GLY A 126 17.34 4.94 1.75
C GLY A 126 16.75 4.06 0.64
N TRP A 127 15.49 4.28 0.24
CA TRP A 127 14.82 3.60 -0.86
C TRP A 127 14.54 4.55 -2.01
N HIS A 128 14.55 4.01 -3.22
CA HIS A 128 14.07 4.69 -4.41
C HIS A 128 12.63 4.25 -4.69
N PHE A 129 11.69 5.19 -4.77
CA PHE A 129 10.27 4.95 -5.00
C PHE A 129 9.84 5.49 -6.36
N ASN A 130 8.88 4.79 -6.99
CA ASN A 130 8.03 5.35 -8.04
C ASN A 130 6.57 5.00 -7.70
N PHE A 131 5.72 6.01 -7.50
CA PHE A 131 4.28 5.85 -7.32
C PHE A 131 3.52 6.51 -8.48
N TRP A 132 2.55 5.79 -9.04
CA TRP A 132 1.76 6.29 -10.16
C TRP A 132 0.27 5.96 -10.04
N GLY A 133 -0.54 6.79 -10.70
CA GLY A 133 -1.97 6.61 -10.94
C GLY A 133 -2.31 7.13 -12.33
N ASP A 134 -3.19 6.42 -13.03
CA ASP A 134 -3.61 6.74 -14.40
C ASP A 134 -5.12 6.50 -14.55
N ASP A 135 -5.88 7.60 -14.70
CA ASP A 135 -7.34 7.55 -14.84
C ASP A 135 -7.80 6.93 -16.17
N TYR A 136 -6.99 7.07 -17.23
CA TYR A 136 -7.43 6.86 -18.63
C TYR A 136 -6.60 5.84 -19.43
N GLY A 137 -5.51 5.30 -18.89
CA GLY A 137 -4.63 4.35 -19.58
C GLY A 137 -4.70 2.90 -19.09
N SER A 138 -3.52 2.26 -19.00
CA SER A 138 -3.36 0.80 -18.90
C SER A 138 -3.69 0.23 -17.51
N THR A 139 -3.98 -1.07 -17.46
CA THR A 139 -4.14 -1.84 -16.22
C THR A 139 -2.81 -2.44 -15.74
N PRO A 140 -2.49 -2.42 -14.43
CA PRO A 140 -3.24 -1.79 -13.33
C PRO A 140 -3.17 -0.26 -13.39
N LYS A 141 -4.27 0.42 -13.05
CA LYS A 141 -4.35 1.89 -13.13
C LYS A 141 -3.47 2.60 -12.12
N TYR A 142 -3.15 1.93 -11.02
CA TYR A 142 -2.29 2.49 -10.00
C TYR A 142 -1.22 1.47 -9.64
N GLY A 143 -0.08 2.00 -9.24
CA GLY A 143 0.97 1.16 -8.75
C GLY A 143 2.04 1.91 -7.99
N ALA A 144 2.87 1.11 -7.37
CA ALA A 144 3.97 1.57 -6.56
C ALA A 144 5.13 0.60 -6.72
N THR A 145 6.33 1.14 -6.83
CA THR A 145 7.57 0.39 -6.66
C THR A 145 8.42 1.00 -5.56
N MET A 146 9.21 0.15 -4.92
CA MET A 146 10.31 0.58 -4.06
C MET A 146 11.52 -0.32 -4.26
N SER A 147 12.71 0.26 -4.39
CA SER A 147 13.94 -0.49 -4.62
C SER A 147 15.14 0.03 -3.83
N ARG A 148 16.03 -0.91 -3.46
CA ARG A 148 17.28 -0.65 -2.75
C ARG A 148 18.22 -1.83 -2.88
N ASP A 149 19.47 -1.59 -3.27
CA ASP A 149 20.56 -2.59 -3.24
C ASP A 149 20.23 -3.95 -3.91
N GLY A 150 19.49 -3.93 -5.03
CA GLY A 150 19.08 -5.14 -5.75
C GLY A 150 17.82 -5.83 -5.22
N GLU A 151 17.23 -5.29 -4.16
CA GLU A 151 15.86 -5.59 -3.73
C GLU A 151 14.89 -4.65 -4.44
N SER A 152 13.82 -5.20 -5.03
CA SER A 152 12.77 -4.45 -5.70
C SER A 152 11.41 -5.03 -5.33
N TRP A 153 10.53 -4.15 -4.87
CA TRP A 153 9.14 -4.44 -4.64
C TRP A 153 8.29 -3.72 -5.66
N GLU A 154 7.20 -4.36 -6.04
CA GLU A 154 6.18 -3.82 -6.92
C GLU A 154 4.81 -4.18 -6.36
N CYS A 155 3.90 -3.23 -6.45
CA CYS A 155 2.52 -3.37 -6.04
C CYS A 155 1.64 -2.73 -7.10
N GLY A 156 0.91 -3.55 -7.85
CA GLY A 156 -0.11 -3.09 -8.77
C GLY A 156 -1.50 -3.23 -8.13
N TYR A 157 -2.32 -2.18 -8.21
CA TYR A 157 -3.64 -2.14 -7.57
C TYR A 157 -4.67 -1.42 -8.45
N ASP A 158 -5.97 -1.69 -8.21
CA ASP A 158 -7.14 -1.36 -9.05
C ASP A 158 -7.65 -2.47 -9.98
N TYR A 159 -7.67 -3.75 -9.56
CA TYR A 159 -8.34 -4.78 -10.38
C TYR A 159 -9.09 -5.88 -9.62
N ALA A 160 -10.05 -6.44 -10.38
CA ALA A 160 -11.14 -7.41 -10.20
C ALA A 160 -10.91 -8.66 -9.32
N PHE A 161 -9.88 -8.70 -8.48
CA PHE A 161 -9.52 -9.85 -7.66
C PHE A 161 -9.21 -9.41 -6.24
N GLY A 162 -10.22 -9.45 -5.36
CA GLY A 162 -10.04 -9.29 -3.92
C GLY A 162 -9.99 -10.64 -3.20
N ALA A 163 -9.25 -10.71 -2.10
CA ALA A 163 -9.52 -11.60 -0.98
C ALA A 163 -9.45 -13.11 -1.24
N GLY A 164 -8.52 -13.60 -2.05
CA GLY A 164 -8.29 -15.06 -2.18
C GLY A 164 -9.50 -15.86 -2.66
N PHE A 165 -10.47 -15.19 -3.30
CA PHE A 165 -11.44 -15.88 -4.14
C PHE A 165 -10.70 -16.20 -5.42
N TYR A 166 -10.07 -17.37 -5.44
CA TYR A 166 -9.66 -18.00 -6.70
C TYR A 166 -10.85 -17.92 -7.65
N ASP A 167 -10.60 -17.46 -8.88
CA ASP A 167 -11.52 -17.57 -10.00
C ASP A 167 -12.22 -18.93 -9.96
N ILE A 168 -13.49 -18.92 -9.57
CA ILE A 168 -14.42 -19.95 -10.00
C ILE A 168 -15.01 -19.40 -11.29
N HIS A 169 -14.33 -19.76 -12.40
CA HIS A 169 -14.74 -19.77 -13.81
C HIS A 169 -14.08 -18.75 -14.75
#